data_AF-L8GBD0-F1
#
_entry.id   AF-L8GBD0-F1
#
_cell.length_a   1.000
_cell.length_b   1.000
_cell.length_c   1.000
_cell.angle_alpha   90.00
_cell.angle_beta   90.00
_cell.angle_gamma   90.00
#
_symmetry.space_group_name_H-M   'P 1'
#
loop_
_entity.id
_entity.type
_entity.pdbx_description
1 polymer ?
#
loop_
_entity_poly.entity_id
_entity_poly.type
_entity_poly.pdbx_seq_one_letter_code
_entity_poly.pdbx_strand_id
1 'polypeptide(L)'
;MASSDVESSVYFHTSLCKTLCDTIDDLICAGRIEPQLGAKLLKNFVPSVKKAFAEHVREVVNMKGRLQYYRNYEDKWWWVVRDCTVKLRAGVDAEMLRVDKLRIVGYPAGDELNGKKGGGLEAVEGKIKQKIKRKIKGETKQETKQETK
;
A
#
# COMPACT_ATOMS: atom_id res chain seq x y z
N MET A 1 18.65 21.05 8.88
CA MET A 1 18.64 19.58 8.84
C MET A 1 17.49 19.16 7.95
N ALA A 2 17.76 18.28 6.99
CA ALA A 2 16.88 18.00 5.85
C ALA A 2 15.47 17.62 6.31
N SER A 3 14.46 18.26 5.73
CA SER A 3 13.06 17.88 5.91
C SER A 3 12.92 16.40 5.53
N SER A 4 12.52 15.62 6.53
CA SER A 4 12.29 14.17 6.49
C SER A 4 11.20 13.74 5.51
N ASP A 5 10.55 14.68 4.82
CA ASP A 5 9.43 14.42 3.93
C ASP A 5 9.85 13.77 2.62
N VAL A 6 11.06 14.07 2.14
CA VAL A 6 11.52 13.50 0.86
C VAL A 6 11.83 12.01 1.03
N GLU A 7 12.65 11.61 2.01
CA GLU A 7 13.04 10.20 2.23
C GLU A 7 11.90 9.29 2.74
N SER A 8 10.75 9.84 3.15
CA SER A 8 9.63 9.04 3.69
C SER A 8 8.72 8.43 2.60
N SER A 9 8.95 8.76 1.32
CA SER A 9 8.09 8.27 0.24
C SER A 9 8.34 6.79 -0.08
N VAL A 10 7.26 6.02 -0.20
CA VAL A 10 7.23 4.57 -0.54
C VAL A 10 8.13 4.23 -1.73
N TYR A 11 8.22 5.15 -2.67
CA TYR A 11 8.88 4.92 -3.95
C TYR A 11 10.41 4.96 -3.85
N PHE A 12 11.01 5.48 -2.77
CA PHE A 12 12.48 5.53 -2.63
C PHE A 12 13.15 4.16 -2.55
N HIS A 13 12.45 3.17 -1.99
CA HIS A 13 12.97 1.80 -1.90
C HIS A 13 12.75 0.98 -3.18
N THR A 14 12.16 1.57 -4.22
CA THR A 14 11.95 0.88 -5.50
C THR A 14 13.23 0.89 -6.33
N SER A 15 13.41 -0.14 -7.15
CA SER A 15 14.51 -0.19 -8.11
C SER A 15 14.53 1.02 -9.04
N LEU A 16 13.36 1.49 -9.46
CA LEU A 16 13.21 2.66 -10.33
C LEU A 16 13.83 3.92 -9.70
N CYS A 17 13.48 4.22 -8.44
CA CYS A 17 14.04 5.39 -7.76
C CYS A 17 15.54 5.21 -7.50
N LYS A 18 15.96 3.99 -7.13
CA LYS A 18 17.38 3.70 -6.89
C LYS A 18 18.23 3.95 -8.13
N THR A 19 17.82 3.41 -9.28
CA THR A 19 18.54 3.63 -10.55
C THR A 19 18.55 5.11 -10.95
N LEU A 20 17.48 5.86 -10.66
CA LEU A 20 17.46 7.31 -10.86
C LEU A 20 18.47 8.03 -9.96
N CYS A 21 18.53 7.69 -8.66
CA CYS A 21 19.52 8.25 -7.75
C CYS A 21 20.94 7.95 -8.21
N ASP A 22 21.23 6.68 -8.54
CA ASP A 22 22.55 6.25 -9.03
C ASP A 22 22.96 7.06 -10.28
N THR A 23 22.04 7.27 -11.23
CA THR A 23 22.29 8.07 -12.44
C THR A 23 22.52 9.55 -12.13
N ILE A 24 21.76 10.12 -11.18
CA ILE A 24 21.93 11.51 -10.76
C ILE A 24 23.31 11.69 -10.11
N ASP A 25 23.72 10.75 -9.26
CA ASP A 25 25.02 10.78 -8.58
C ASP A 25 26.16 10.69 -9.60
N ASP A 26 26.07 9.81 -10.59
CA ASP A 26 27.05 9.71 -11.69
C ASP A 26 27.17 11.04 -12.47
N LEU A 27 26.05 11.72 -12.75
CA LEU A 27 26.05 13.01 -13.45
C LEU A 27 26.62 14.15 -12.60
N ILE A 28 26.45 14.09 -11.29
CA ILE A 28 27.06 15.02 -10.34
C ILE A 28 28.57 14.79 -10.28
N CYS A 29 29.00 13.53 -10.14
CA CYS A 29 30.41 13.16 -10.14
C CYS A 29 31.13 13.55 -11.44
N ALA A 30 30.44 13.48 -12.58
CA ALA A 30 30.95 13.95 -13.87
C ALA A 30 30.93 15.48 -14.04
N GLY A 31 30.44 16.24 -13.06
CA GLY A 31 30.33 17.70 -13.12
C GLY A 31 29.31 18.22 -14.14
N ARG A 32 28.40 17.36 -14.63
CA ARG A 32 27.38 17.73 -15.63
C ARG A 32 26.14 18.36 -15.03
N ILE A 33 25.85 18.03 -13.76
CA ILE A 33 24.67 18.50 -13.04
C ILE A 33 25.09 19.00 -11.65
N GLU A 34 24.50 20.10 -11.20
CA GLU A 34 24.66 20.59 -9.84
C GLU A 34 23.82 19.77 -8.85
N PRO A 35 24.31 19.45 -7.64
CA PRO A 35 23.56 18.68 -6.63
C PRO A 35 22.15 19.23 -6.34
N GLN A 36 21.98 20.56 -6.38
CA GLN A 36 20.68 21.21 -6.17
C GLN A 36 19.65 20.85 -7.25
N LEU A 37 20.09 20.63 -8.48
CA LEU A 37 19.23 20.20 -9.58
C LEU A 37 18.85 18.72 -9.43
N GLY A 38 19.77 17.85 -9.00
CA GLY A 38 19.49 16.46 -8.67
C GLY A 38 18.38 16.31 -7.61
N ALA A 39 18.46 17.11 -6.54
CA ALA A 39 17.42 17.14 -5.51
C ALA A 39 16.04 17.58 -6.06
N LYS A 40 16.00 18.51 -7.03
CA LYS A 40 14.75 18.93 -7.68
C LYS A 40 14.16 17.82 -8.57
N LEU A 41 14.99 17.06 -9.27
CA LEU A 41 14.55 15.90 -10.07
C LEU A 41 13.87 14.85 -9.18
N LEU A 42 14.49 14.51 -8.05
CA LEU A 42 13.91 13.55 -7.09
C LEU A 42 12.59 14.05 -6.49
N LYS A 43 12.46 15.36 -6.21
CA LYS A 43 11.19 15.95 -5.76
C LYS A 43 10.06 15.80 -6.78
N ASN A 44 10.37 15.93 -8.07
CA ASN A 44 9.39 15.80 -9.15
C ASN A 44 9.06 14.33 -9.48
N PHE A 45 9.97 13.41 -9.18
CA PHE A 45 9.80 11.98 -9.46
C PHE A 45 8.62 11.37 -8.67
N VAL A 46 8.54 11.61 -7.36
CA VAL A 46 7.50 11.02 -6.50
C VAL A 46 6.08 11.30 -6.98
N PRO A 47 5.65 12.56 -7.23
CA PRO A 47 4.29 12.83 -7.72
C PRO A 47 4.06 12.29 -9.13
N SER A 48 5.09 12.29 -10.00
CA SER A 48 4.98 11.74 -11.35
C SER A 48 4.69 10.24 -11.34
N VAL A 49 5.41 9.48 -10.51
CA VAL A 49 5.21 8.03 -10.37
C VAL A 49 3.85 7.72 -9.75
N LYS A 50 3.45 8.42 -8.70
CA LYS A 50 2.11 8.27 -8.10
C LYS A 50 1.01 8.45 -9.14
N LYS A 51 1.10 9.50 -9.96
CA LYS A 51 0.14 9.78 -11.04
C LYS A 51 0.12 8.64 -12.07
N ALA A 52 1.29 8.20 -12.52
CA ALA A 52 1.40 7.12 -13.51
C ALA A 52 0.79 5.80 -12.99
N PHE A 53 1.04 5.43 -11.73
CA PHE A 53 0.42 4.24 -11.13
C PHE A 53 -1.10 4.38 -11.03
N ALA A 54 -1.63 5.55 -10.64
CA ALA A 54 -3.07 5.77 -10.51
C ALA A 54 -3.81 5.75 -11.86
N GLU A 55 -3.19 6.26 -12.93
CA GLU A 55 -3.82 6.37 -14.25
C GLU A 55 -3.70 5.08 -15.08
N HIS A 56 -2.55 4.40 -15.00
CA HIS A 56 -2.21 3.32 -15.93
C HIS A 56 -2.30 1.91 -15.35
N VAL A 57 -2.23 1.74 -14.03
CA VAL A 57 -2.24 0.40 -13.40
C VAL A 57 -3.63 0.09 -12.87
N ARG A 58 -4.26 -0.96 -13.41
CA ARG A 58 -5.62 -1.41 -13.03
C ARG A 58 -5.65 -2.88 -12.61
N GLU A 59 -4.55 -3.57 -12.82
CA GLU A 59 -4.38 -4.99 -12.61
C GLU A 59 -4.47 -5.31 -11.12
N VAL A 60 -5.30 -6.31 -10.79
CA VAL A 60 -5.43 -6.82 -9.44
C VAL A 60 -4.59 -8.08 -9.31
N VAL A 61 -3.67 -8.07 -8.34
CA VAL A 61 -2.82 -9.21 -8.02
C VAL A 61 -3.39 -9.94 -6.81
N ASN A 62 -3.53 -11.26 -6.93
CA ASN A 62 -3.96 -12.11 -5.83
C ASN A 62 -2.78 -12.90 -5.29
N MET A 63 -2.51 -12.85 -3.99
CA MET A 63 -1.45 -13.65 -3.37
C MET A 63 -1.96 -14.51 -2.22
N LYS A 64 -1.34 -15.67 -2.03
CA LYS A 64 -1.54 -16.56 -0.88
C LYS A 64 -0.19 -17.02 -0.36
N GLY A 65 -0.02 -17.09 0.96
CA GLY A 65 1.22 -17.55 1.58
C GLY A 65 1.08 -17.66 3.10
N ARG A 66 2.13 -18.11 3.78
CA ARG A 66 2.18 -18.24 5.24
C ARG A 66 2.76 -16.97 5.87
N LEU A 67 2.00 -16.27 6.70
CA LEU A 67 2.50 -15.10 7.41
C LEU A 67 3.55 -15.55 8.44
N GLN A 68 4.78 -15.01 8.35
CA GLN A 68 5.85 -15.29 9.30
C GLN A 68 5.78 -14.34 10.50
N TYR A 69 5.71 -13.03 10.24
CA TYR A 69 5.53 -12.00 11.26
C TYR A 69 5.01 -10.72 10.61
N TYR A 70 4.40 -9.87 11.43
CA TYR A 70 3.95 -8.54 11.03
C TYR A 70 4.41 -7.49 12.06
N ARG A 71 4.48 -6.24 11.62
CA ARG A 71 4.71 -5.07 12.48
C ARG A 71 3.80 -3.95 12.02
N ASN A 72 3.25 -3.21 12.97
CA ASN A 72 2.64 -1.91 12.72
C ASN A 72 3.34 -0.88 13.60
N TYR A 73 3.62 0.29 13.02
CA TYR A 73 4.25 1.42 13.70
C TYR A 73 3.97 2.68 12.88
N GLU A 74 3.41 3.73 13.51
CA GLU A 74 3.07 5.01 12.86
C GLU A 74 2.24 4.83 11.57
N ASP A 75 1.15 4.06 11.66
CA ASP A 75 0.24 3.75 10.53
C ASP A 75 0.87 3.06 9.32
N LYS A 76 2.14 2.71 9.40
CA LYS A 76 2.84 1.88 8.43
C LYS A 76 2.75 0.42 8.86
N TRP A 77 2.56 -0.44 7.89
CA TRP A 77 2.47 -1.87 8.09
C TRP A 77 3.60 -2.60 7.37
N TRP A 78 4.14 -3.61 8.03
CA TRP A 78 5.12 -4.53 7.46
C TRP A 78 4.63 -5.95 7.63
N TRP A 79 4.64 -6.71 6.56
CA TRP A 79 4.38 -8.14 6.58
C TRP A 79 5.53 -8.89 5.95
N VAL A 80 5.91 -10.01 6.56
CA VAL A 80 6.84 -10.96 5.97
C VAL A 80 6.11 -12.27 5.81
N VAL A 81 5.93 -12.69 4.55
CA VAL A 81 5.17 -13.88 4.16
C VAL A 81 6.14 -14.87 3.51
N ARG A 82 5.99 -16.15 3.82
CA ARG A 82 6.77 -17.26 3.26
C ARG A 82 5.92 -18.17 2.39
N ASP A 83 6.58 -18.86 1.45
CA ASP A 83 5.97 -19.81 0.53
C ASP A 83 4.75 -19.21 -0.18
N CYS A 84 4.97 -18.05 -0.80
CA CYS A 84 3.93 -17.29 -1.45
C CYS A 84 3.68 -17.84 -2.87
N THR A 85 2.40 -17.90 -3.25
CA THR A 85 1.96 -18.04 -4.64
C THR A 85 1.24 -16.76 -5.02
N VAL A 86 1.77 -16.07 -6.03
CA VAL A 86 1.26 -14.80 -6.54
C VAL A 86 0.63 -15.04 -7.91
N LYS A 87 -0.60 -14.60 -8.11
CA LYS A 87 -1.34 -14.69 -9.37
C LYS A 87 -1.46 -13.28 -9.95
N LEU A 88 -0.79 -13.05 -11.08
CA LEU A 88 -0.61 -11.72 -11.67
C LEU A 88 -1.80 -11.27 -12.54
N ARG A 89 -2.61 -12.21 -13.03
CA ARG A 89 -3.78 -11.92 -13.87
C ARG A 89 -4.98 -12.73 -13.42
N ALA A 90 -6.17 -12.12 -13.50
CA ALA A 90 -7.44 -12.82 -13.43
C ALA A 90 -7.89 -13.15 -14.87
N GLY A 91 -7.93 -14.42 -15.25
CA GLY A 91 -8.31 -14.85 -16.61
C GLY A 91 -7.82 -16.26 -16.97
N VAL A 92 -8.01 -16.64 -18.22
CA VAL A 92 -7.68 -17.98 -18.76
C VAL A 92 -6.17 -18.27 -18.69
N ASP A 93 -5.33 -17.25 -18.90
CA ASP A 93 -3.86 -17.35 -18.77
C ASP A 93 -3.39 -16.70 -17.47
N ALA A 94 -3.71 -17.34 -16.34
CA ALA A 94 -3.25 -16.88 -15.03
C ALA A 94 -1.80 -17.31 -14.79
N GLU A 95 -0.85 -16.39 -15.00
CA GLU A 95 0.53 -16.60 -14.60
C GLU A 95 0.64 -16.71 -13.08
N MET A 96 1.22 -17.83 -12.61
CA MET A 96 1.47 -18.09 -11.20
C MET A 96 2.96 -18.01 -10.91
N LEU A 97 3.33 -17.08 -10.02
CA LEU A 97 4.70 -16.91 -9.53
C LEU A 97 4.82 -17.51 -8.13
N ARG A 98 5.81 -18.39 -7.94
CA ARG A 98 6.17 -18.92 -6.62
C ARG A 98 7.31 -18.09 -6.02
N VAL A 99 7.15 -17.65 -4.78
CA VAL A 99 8.11 -16.79 -4.08
C VAL A 99 8.36 -17.31 -2.67
N ASP A 100 9.60 -17.63 -2.33
CA ASP A 100 9.95 -18.23 -1.03
C ASP A 100 9.73 -17.28 0.14
N LYS A 101 10.03 -15.99 -0.05
CA LYS A 101 9.87 -14.94 0.96
C LYS A 101 9.48 -13.62 0.31
N LEU A 102 8.34 -13.07 0.70
CA LEU A 102 7.84 -11.78 0.27
C LEU A 102 7.79 -10.80 1.45
N ARG A 103 8.33 -9.60 1.25
CA ARG A 103 8.19 -8.48 2.18
C ARG A 103 7.20 -7.48 1.60
N ILE A 104 6.16 -7.17 2.35
CA ILE A 104 5.12 -6.22 1.96
C ILE A 104 5.17 -5.05 2.94
N VAL A 105 5.16 -3.83 2.40
CA VAL A 105 5.10 -2.61 3.20
C VAL A 105 3.88 -1.81 2.75
N GLY A 106 2.94 -1.63 3.67
CA GLY A 106 1.75 -0.81 3.49
C GLY A 106 1.99 0.56 4.09
N TYR A 107 1.75 1.60 3.29
CA TYR A 107 1.72 2.97 3.76
C TYR A 107 0.26 3.41 3.84
N PRO A 108 -0.10 4.31 4.76
CA PRO A 108 -1.45 4.85 4.79
C PRO A 108 -1.75 5.50 3.44
N ALA A 109 -2.99 5.34 2.96
CA ALA A 109 -3.52 6.15 1.88
C ALA A 109 -3.55 7.58 2.44
N GLY A 110 -2.50 8.35 2.18
CA GLY A 110 -2.27 9.61 2.88
C GLY A 110 -3.53 10.46 2.86
N ASP A 111 -4.02 10.81 4.05
CA ASP A 111 -4.77 12.05 4.19
C ASP A 111 -3.81 13.15 3.72
N GLU A 112 -4.14 13.74 2.59
CA GLU A 112 -3.49 14.96 2.14
C GLU A 112 -3.67 15.97 3.28
N LEU A 113 -2.58 16.29 4.01
CA LEU A 113 -2.56 17.44 4.90
C LEU A 113 -2.61 18.70 4.06
N ASN A 114 -3.81 19.02 3.58
CA ASN A 114 -4.17 20.31 3.03
C ASN A 114 -4.40 21.26 4.20
N GLY A 115 -3.48 22.20 4.41
CA GLY A 115 -3.64 23.25 5.40
C GLY A 115 -4.81 24.16 5.05
N LYS A 116 -6.01 23.89 5.60
CA LYS A 116 -7.02 24.89 6.00
C LYS A 116 -8.22 24.25 6.74
N LYS A 117 -8.31 24.58 8.03
CA LYS A 117 -9.48 24.66 8.94
C LYS A 117 -10.63 23.64 8.79
N GLY A 118 -10.78 22.82 9.84
CA GLY A 118 -12.02 22.75 10.64
C GLY A 118 -13.11 21.78 10.20
N GLY A 119 -13.50 20.89 11.12
CA GLY A 119 -14.85 20.30 11.15
C GLY A 119 -14.93 18.80 10.84
N GLY A 120 -14.83 18.00 11.90
CA GLY A 120 -15.49 16.71 12.14
C GLY A 120 -15.70 15.71 11.01
N LEU A 121 -15.09 14.53 11.15
CA LEU A 121 -15.74 13.28 10.74
C LEU A 121 -15.17 12.07 11.51
N GLU A 122 -15.60 11.92 12.76
CA GLU A 122 -15.69 10.58 13.33
C GLU A 122 -16.94 9.87 12.79
N ALA A 123 -16.89 8.53 12.82
CA ALA A 123 -17.99 7.58 12.59
C ALA A 123 -18.15 6.98 11.17
N VAL A 124 -17.12 6.28 10.70
CA VAL A 124 -17.29 5.17 9.72
C VAL A 124 -16.95 3.79 10.31
N GLU A 125 -16.73 3.65 11.62
CA GLU A 125 -16.59 2.33 12.25
C GLU A 125 -17.92 1.64 12.64
N GLY A 126 -19.05 2.37 12.55
CA GLY A 126 -20.36 1.88 13.04
C GLY A 126 -21.13 0.94 12.11
N LYS A 127 -20.83 0.88 10.81
CA LYS A 127 -21.69 0.18 9.83
C LYS A 127 -21.37 -1.32 9.67
N ILE A 128 -20.14 -1.76 9.95
CA ILE A 128 -19.74 -3.16 9.77
C ILE A 128 -20.25 -4.04 10.94
N LYS A 129 -20.22 -3.53 12.17
CA LYS A 129 -20.72 -4.26 13.36
C LYS A 129 -22.24 -4.47 13.35
N GLN A 130 -23.00 -3.57 12.70
CA GLN A 130 -24.47 -3.66 12.67
C GLN A 130 -24.99 -4.72 11.69
N LYS A 131 -24.27 -4.99 10.58
CA LYS A 131 -24.65 -6.07 9.64
C LYS A 131 -24.40 -7.47 10.22
N ILE A 132 -23.34 -7.66 10.99
CA ILE A 132 -23.02 -8.97 11.59
C ILE A 132 -24.01 -9.31 12.72
N LYS A 133 -24.36 -8.34 13.59
CA LYS A 133 -25.37 -8.56 14.66
C LYS A 133 -26.77 -8.87 14.12
N ARG A 134 -27.15 -8.34 12.94
CA ARG A 134 -28.46 -8.61 12.34
C ARG A 134 -28.57 -10.01 11.71
N LYS A 135 -27.45 -10.57 11.22
CA LYS A 135 -27.43 -11.94 10.68
C LYS A 135 -27.57 -12.99 11.80
N ILE A 136 -26.82 -12.83 12.89
CA ILE A 136 -26.83 -13.79 14.02
C ILE A 136 -28.21 -13.84 14.71
N LYS A 137 -28.91 -12.71 14.86
CA LYS A 137 -30.25 -12.69 15.49
C LYS A 137 -31.36 -13.27 14.60
N GLY A 138 -31.11 -13.42 13.29
CA GLY A 138 -32.05 -14.02 12.34
C GLY A 138 -32.02 -15.54 12.40
N GLU A 139 -30.83 -16.13 12.49
CA GLU A 139 -30.63 -17.59 12.51
C GLU A 139 -31.15 -18.21 13.81
N THR A 140 -30.90 -17.59 14.98
CA THR A 140 -31.40 -18.11 16.28
C THR A 140 -32.92 -18.10 16.40
N LYS A 141 -33.65 -17.25 15.65
CA LYS A 141 -35.12 -17.21 15.70
C LYS A 141 -35.80 -18.25 14.81
N GLN A 142 -35.08 -18.83 13.85
CA GLN A 142 -35.62 -19.90 13.01
C GLN A 142 -35.50 -21.27 13.69
N GLU A 143 -34.41 -21.51 14.44
CA GLU A 143 -34.21 -22.78 15.16
C GLU A 143 -35.22 -22.98 16.30
N THR A 144 -35.56 -21.93 17.07
CA THR A 144 -36.51 -22.09 18.20
C THR A 144 -37.98 -22.27 17.80
N LYS A 145 -38.33 -22.11 16.51
CA LYS A 145 -39.71 -22.32 16.02
C LYS A 145 -39.96 -23.70 15.43
N GLN A 146 -38.93 -24.52 15.22
CA GLN A 146 -39.09 -25.89 14.73
C GLN A 146 -39.19 -26.95 15.83
N GLU A 147 -38.81 -26.65 17.08
CA GLU A 147 -38.88 -27.61 18.21
C GLU A 147 -40.18 -27.54 19.04
N THR A 148 -41.19 -26.79 18.61
CA THR A 148 -42.52 -26.81 19.27
C THR A 148 -43.63 -26.91 18.24
N LYS A 149 -43.72 -28.06 17.59
CA LYS A 149 -44.94 -28.55 16.96
C LYS A 149 -44.93 -30.06 16.87
#